data_AF-U5BV44-F1
#
_entry.id   AF-U5BV44-F1
#
_cell.length_a   1.000
_cell.length_b   1.000
_cell.length_c   1.000
_cell.angle_alpha   90.00
_cell.angle_beta   90.00
_cell.angle_gamma   90.00
#
_symmetry.space_group_name_H-M   'P 1'
#
loop_
_entity.id
_entity.type
_entity.pdbx_description
1 polymer ?
#
loop_
_entity_poly.entity_id
_entity_poly.type
_entity_poly.pdbx_seq_one_letter_code
_entity_poly.pdbx_strand_id
1 'polypeptide(L)'
;MGLKNSYVQVSKTDQIVAVLPSVGNQLFFYELNGTSLSPISQISLFHPERNENLIFNANNEYFLYPLFTQLFSGGDYFLVEFHTEVPQDIYDSFRAKGEDFQNDPKYWEALQKHWKSKYILTDKNGNQGGISELPVPGVLHFIDADDILYIKPNQNKELDYNVFYRYKVTLK
;
A
#
# COMPACT_ATOMS: atom_id res chain seq x y z
N MET A 1 -17.34 3.06 -6.09
CA MET A 1 -17.62 3.74 -4.79
C MET A 1 -16.40 3.61 -3.88
N GLY A 2 -15.92 4.72 -3.29
CA GLY A 2 -14.66 4.77 -2.54
C GLY A 2 -14.74 4.10 -1.16
N LEU A 3 -13.85 3.14 -0.88
CA LEU A 3 -13.75 2.48 0.41
C LEU A 3 -12.97 3.36 1.41
N LYS A 4 -13.48 3.47 2.65
CA LYS A 4 -12.80 4.14 3.77
C LYS A 4 -12.42 3.10 4.81
N ASN A 5 -11.22 2.55 4.66
CA ASN A 5 -10.64 1.62 5.61
C ASN A 5 -9.45 2.28 6.33
N SER A 6 -9.10 1.77 7.50
CA SER A 6 -7.84 2.08 8.17
C SER A 6 -7.13 0.78 8.47
N TYR A 7 -5.81 0.79 8.31
CA TYR A 7 -4.95 -0.34 8.61
C TYR A 7 -4.26 -0.08 9.93
N VAL A 8 -4.22 -1.08 10.80
CA VAL A 8 -3.59 -1.00 12.11
C VAL A 8 -2.59 -2.12 12.22
N GLN A 9 -1.38 -1.79 12.64
CA GLN A 9 -0.33 -2.77 12.92
C GLN A 9 0.37 -2.43 14.22
N VAL A 10 0.82 -3.46 14.93
CA VAL A 10 1.69 -3.32 16.10
C VAL A 10 3.10 -3.71 15.68
N SER A 11 4.09 -2.91 16.10
CA SER A 11 5.50 -3.25 15.91
C SER A 11 5.83 -4.60 16.52
N LYS A 12 6.74 -5.32 15.88
CA LYS A 12 7.12 -6.66 16.30
C LYS A 12 8.18 -6.65 17.40
N THR A 13 8.84 -5.53 17.62
CA THR A 13 9.96 -5.38 18.58
C THR A 13 9.63 -4.47 19.76
N ASP A 14 8.64 -3.58 19.61
CA ASP A 14 8.19 -2.69 20.67
C ASP A 14 6.66 -2.53 20.68
N GLN A 15 6.15 -1.81 21.68
CA GLN A 15 4.71 -1.60 21.88
C GLN A 15 4.18 -0.41 21.08
N ILE A 16 4.72 -0.16 19.89
CA ILE A 16 4.26 0.94 19.03
C ILE A 16 3.17 0.43 18.08
N VAL A 17 2.04 1.12 18.08
CA VAL A 17 0.93 0.89 17.16
C VAL A 17 0.98 1.95 16.07
N ALA A 18 0.92 1.51 14.82
CA ALA A 18 0.79 2.38 13.66
C ALA A 18 -0.61 2.28 13.08
N VAL A 19 -1.20 3.44 12.77
CA VAL A 19 -2.54 3.56 12.17
C VAL A 19 -2.42 4.31 10.85
N LEU A 20 -2.83 3.66 9.78
CA LEU A 20 -2.80 4.17 8.41
C LEU A 20 -4.21 4.30 7.86
N PRO A 21 -4.76 5.51 7.75
CA PRO A 21 -5.96 5.75 6.97
C PRO A 21 -5.73 5.44 5.49
N SER A 22 -6.72 4.87 4.80
CA SER A 22 -6.67 4.61 3.35
C SER A 22 -6.57 5.88 2.48
N VAL A 23 -7.01 7.02 3.02
CA VAL A 23 -7.05 8.34 2.37
C VAL A 23 -6.22 9.34 3.16
N GLY A 24 -5.55 10.25 2.47
CA GLY A 24 -4.64 11.23 3.08
C GLY A 24 -3.18 10.83 2.89
N ASN A 25 -2.27 11.48 3.62
CA ASN A 25 -0.82 11.34 3.45
C ASN A 25 -0.11 11.13 4.80
N GLN A 26 -0.79 10.59 5.81
CA GLN A 26 -0.28 10.54 7.18
C GLN A 26 -0.31 9.13 7.74
N LEU A 27 0.77 8.77 8.46
CA LEU A 27 0.84 7.61 9.33
C LEU A 27 0.93 8.09 10.78
N PHE A 28 0.09 7.51 11.63
CA PHE A 28 -0.01 7.89 13.05
C PHE A 28 0.59 6.81 13.93
N PHE A 29 1.41 7.21 14.89
CA PHE A 29 2.03 6.30 15.86
C PHE A 29 1.50 6.54 17.27
N TYR A 30 1.25 5.44 17.97
CA TYR A 30 0.77 5.41 19.34
C TYR A 30 1.60 4.43 20.17
N GLU A 31 1.75 4.71 21.45
CA GLU A 31 2.31 3.79 22.43
C GLU A 31 1.17 2.95 23.02
N LEU A 32 1.34 1.63 23.04
CA LEU A 32 0.42 0.69 23.67
C LEU A 32 0.88 0.39 25.11
N ASN A 33 0.14 0.93 26.07
CA ASN A 33 0.39 0.74 27.50
C ASN A 33 -0.72 -0.13 28.10
N GLY A 34 -0.56 -1.44 28.04
CA GLY A 34 -1.58 -2.39 28.44
C GLY A 34 -2.79 -2.34 27.49
N THR A 35 -3.85 -1.64 27.89
CA THR A 35 -5.06 -1.45 27.06
C THR A 35 -5.28 -0.01 26.61
N SER A 36 -4.38 0.92 26.97
CA SER A 36 -4.47 2.32 26.53
C SER A 36 -3.53 2.61 25.37
N LEU A 37 -3.96 3.52 24.49
CA LEU A 37 -3.15 4.07 23.40
C LEU A 37 -2.86 5.54 23.68
N SER A 38 -1.58 5.89 23.71
CA SER A 38 -1.12 7.28 23.86
C SER A 38 -0.51 7.76 22.54
N PRO A 39 -0.90 8.91 21.98
CA PRO A 39 -0.31 9.40 20.73
C PRO A 39 1.18 9.73 20.93
N ILE A 40 2.03 9.27 20.02
CA ILE A 40 3.47 9.55 20.01
C ILE A 40 3.77 10.63 18.98
N SER A 41 3.48 10.34 17.72
CA SER A 41 3.88 11.16 16.58
C SER A 41 3.00 10.89 15.37
N GLN A 42 3.13 11.75 14.37
CA GLN A 42 2.58 11.52 13.04
C GLN A 42 3.68 11.86 12.03
N ILE A 43 3.71 11.13 10.92
CA ILE A 43 4.64 11.39 9.82
C ILE A 43 3.88 11.56 8.52
N SER A 44 4.39 12.42 7.65
CA SER A 44 3.89 12.54 6.28
C SER A 44 4.51 11.45 5.42
N LEU A 45 3.69 10.72 4.69
CA LEU A 45 4.08 9.68 3.75
C LEU A 45 4.26 10.27 2.35
N PHE A 46 5.41 10.00 1.74
CA PHE A 46 5.78 10.49 0.42
C PHE A 46 6.26 9.35 -0.49
N HIS A 47 5.82 9.37 -1.74
CA HIS A 47 6.37 8.53 -2.80
C HIS A 47 6.40 9.32 -4.11
N PRO A 48 7.50 9.31 -4.91
CA PRO A 48 7.59 10.08 -6.15
C PRO A 48 6.48 9.79 -7.17
N GLU A 49 6.00 8.54 -7.19
CA GLU A 49 4.91 8.09 -8.07
C GLU A 49 3.51 8.21 -7.46
N ARG A 50 3.37 8.79 -6.27
CA ARG A 50 2.07 8.99 -5.63
C ARG A 50 1.60 10.43 -5.82
N ASN A 51 0.45 10.62 -6.45
CA ASN A 51 -0.10 11.94 -6.67
C ASN A 51 -0.83 12.49 -5.45
N GLU A 52 -0.09 13.22 -4.62
CA GLU A 52 -0.60 13.80 -3.37
C GLU A 52 -1.58 14.96 -3.55
N ASN A 53 -1.65 15.53 -4.76
CA ASN A 53 -2.49 16.68 -5.07
C ASN A 53 -3.93 16.29 -5.45
N LEU A 54 -4.21 15.00 -5.63
CA LEU A 54 -5.56 14.53 -5.92
C LEU A 54 -6.46 14.71 -4.70
N ILE A 55 -7.66 15.23 -4.94
CA ILE A 55 -8.69 15.40 -3.91
C ILE A 55 -9.55 14.14 -3.92
N PHE A 56 -9.62 13.45 -2.77
CA PHE A 56 -10.45 12.26 -2.63
C PHE A 56 -11.94 12.61 -2.76
N ASN A 57 -12.67 11.82 -3.56
CA ASN A 57 -14.13 11.89 -3.67
C ASN A 57 -14.73 10.49 -3.46
N ALA A 58 -15.55 10.35 -2.42
CA ALA A 58 -16.16 9.06 -2.05
C ALA A 58 -17.16 8.53 -3.10
N ASN A 59 -17.69 9.41 -3.95
CA ASN A 59 -18.62 9.05 -5.02
C ASN A 59 -17.90 8.50 -6.26
N ASN A 60 -16.58 8.72 -6.37
CA ASN A 60 -15.80 8.23 -7.49
C ASN A 60 -15.42 6.75 -7.30
N GLU A 61 -14.90 6.14 -8.36
CA GLU A 61 -14.27 4.84 -8.26
C GLU A 61 -12.96 4.92 -7.47
N TYR A 62 -12.71 3.90 -6.65
CA TYR A 62 -11.60 3.91 -5.70
C TYR A 62 -10.23 3.93 -6.41
N PHE A 63 -10.12 3.36 -7.62
CA PHE A 63 -8.88 3.32 -8.41
C PHE A 63 -8.52 4.68 -9.04
N LEU A 64 -9.41 5.68 -8.95
CA LEU A 64 -9.13 7.05 -9.42
C LEU A 64 -8.38 7.89 -8.37
N TYR A 65 -8.09 7.31 -7.21
CA TYR A 65 -7.33 7.96 -6.14
C TYR A 65 -6.19 7.03 -5.70
N PRO A 66 -5.01 7.57 -5.33
CA PRO A 66 -3.89 6.75 -4.91
C PRO A 66 -4.04 6.32 -3.44
N LEU A 67 -4.98 5.41 -3.21
CA LEU A 67 -5.36 4.89 -1.89
C LEU A 67 -4.27 4.02 -1.30
N PHE A 68 -4.06 4.15 0.01
CA PHE A 68 -3.33 3.15 0.77
C PHE A 68 -4.17 1.88 0.89
N THR A 69 -3.51 0.73 0.69
CA THR A 69 -4.16 -0.57 0.58
C THR A 69 -3.69 -1.56 1.62
N GLN A 70 -2.54 -1.32 2.25
CA GLN A 70 -2.05 -2.17 3.32
C GLN A 70 -1.00 -1.47 4.19
N LEU A 71 -0.93 -1.90 5.44
CA LEU A 71 0.17 -1.58 6.35
C LEU A 71 0.78 -2.88 6.85
N PHE A 72 2.09 -3.01 6.75
CA PHE A 72 2.87 -4.09 7.32
C PHE A 72 3.82 -3.54 8.38
N SER A 73 4.10 -4.34 9.41
CA SER A 73 5.00 -3.94 10.48
C SER A 73 6.12 -4.95 10.70
N GLY A 74 7.35 -4.42 10.70
CA GLY A 74 8.58 -5.14 11.01
C GLY A 74 9.07 -4.83 12.41
N GLY A 75 10.38 -4.90 12.60
CA GLY A 75 11.02 -4.48 13.83
C GLY A 75 11.26 -2.97 13.83
N ASP A 76 12.19 -2.54 12.98
CA ASP A 76 12.58 -1.12 12.90
C ASP A 76 11.68 -0.33 11.95
N TYR A 77 11.07 -1.02 10.97
CA TYR A 77 10.34 -0.37 9.89
C TYR A 77 8.86 -0.75 9.83
N PHE A 78 8.09 0.16 9.24
CA PHE A 78 6.77 -0.10 8.69
C PHE A 78 6.85 -0.01 7.17
N LEU A 79 6.07 -0.85 6.50
CA LEU A 79 5.95 -0.82 5.05
C LEU A 79 4.50 -0.54 4.70
N VAL A 80 4.29 0.57 4.02
CA VAL A 80 2.98 1.02 3.54
C VAL A 80 2.85 0.61 2.08
N GLU A 81 1.73 -0.01 1.71
CA GLU A 81 1.36 -0.27 0.32
C GLU A 81 0.27 0.71 -0.13
N PHE A 82 0.38 1.17 -1.37
CA PHE A 82 -0.67 1.91 -2.06
C PHE A 82 -0.77 1.50 -3.52
N HIS A 83 -1.89 1.82 -4.16
CA HIS A 83 -2.00 1.77 -5.61
C HIS A 83 -1.88 3.19 -6.20
N THR A 84 -1.16 3.35 -7.31
CA THR A 84 -1.20 4.60 -8.11
C THR A 84 -2.58 4.82 -8.70
N GLU A 85 -2.98 6.06 -8.96
CA GLU A 85 -4.28 6.32 -9.58
C GLU A 85 -4.34 5.91 -11.06
N VAL A 86 -5.55 5.60 -11.51
CA VAL A 86 -5.89 5.60 -12.93
C VAL A 86 -6.30 7.01 -13.33
N PRO A 87 -5.67 7.62 -14.35
CA PRO A 87 -6.08 8.93 -14.86
C PRO A 87 -7.56 8.97 -15.23
N GLN A 88 -8.24 10.04 -14.81
CA GLN A 88 -9.69 10.22 -15.01
C GLN A 88 -10.08 10.18 -16.50
N ASP A 89 -9.28 10.82 -17.36
CA ASP A 89 -9.48 10.86 -18.80
C ASP A 89 -9.45 9.47 -19.44
N ILE A 90 -8.56 8.60 -18.97
CA ILE A 90 -8.49 7.20 -19.41
C ILE A 90 -9.78 6.49 -19.00
N TYR A 91 -10.22 6.59 -17.75
CA TYR A 91 -11.45 5.96 -17.28
C TYR A 91 -12.69 6.46 -18.04
N ASP A 92 -12.81 7.77 -18.22
CA ASP A 92 -13.93 8.41 -18.92
C ASP A 92 -14.01 7.99 -20.39
N SER A 93 -12.86 7.77 -21.04
CA SER A 93 -12.81 7.29 -22.43
C SER A 93 -13.45 5.91 -22.61
N PHE A 94 -13.39 5.04 -21.59
CA PHE A 94 -14.07 3.76 -21.59
C PHE A 94 -15.55 3.92 -21.27
N ARG A 95 -15.90 4.71 -20.24
CA ARG A 95 -17.29 5.02 -19.88
C ARG A 95 -18.10 5.57 -21.06
N ALA A 96 -17.47 6.38 -21.92
CA ALA A 96 -18.09 6.93 -23.11
C ALA A 96 -18.50 5.87 -24.15
N LYS A 97 -17.95 4.65 -24.10
CA LYS A 97 -18.30 3.55 -25.02
C LYS A 97 -19.63 2.87 -24.69
N GLY A 98 -20.23 3.14 -23.52
CA GLY A 98 -21.48 2.55 -23.07
C GLY A 98 -21.35 1.92 -21.68
N GLU A 99 -22.45 1.38 -21.15
CA GLU A 99 -22.52 0.85 -19.78
C GLU A 99 -21.68 -0.43 -19.59
N ASP A 100 -21.52 -1.23 -20.65
CA ASP A 100 -20.80 -2.51 -20.64
C ASP A 100 -19.29 -2.38 -20.92
N PHE A 101 -18.72 -1.18 -20.80
CA PHE A 101 -17.30 -0.93 -21.10
C PHE A 101 -16.33 -1.81 -20.30
N GLN A 102 -16.75 -2.32 -19.13
CA GLN A 102 -15.95 -3.23 -18.29
C GLN A 102 -15.73 -4.61 -18.95
N ASN A 103 -16.52 -4.96 -19.96
CA ASN A 103 -16.33 -6.18 -20.75
C ASN A 103 -15.26 -6.02 -21.86
N ASP A 104 -14.81 -4.79 -22.13
CA ASP A 104 -13.71 -4.52 -23.08
C ASP A 104 -12.38 -4.99 -22.46
N PRO A 105 -11.66 -5.96 -23.04
CA PRO A 105 -10.35 -6.38 -22.53
C PRO A 105 -9.36 -5.22 -22.39
N LYS A 106 -9.47 -4.20 -23.23
CA LYS A 106 -8.60 -3.00 -23.17
C LYS A 106 -8.82 -2.18 -21.90
N TYR A 107 -10.01 -2.26 -21.28
CA TYR A 107 -10.27 -1.61 -19.99
C TYR A 107 -9.40 -2.23 -18.91
N TRP A 108 -9.34 -3.56 -18.84
CA TRP A 108 -8.52 -4.28 -17.87
C TRP A 108 -7.03 -4.10 -18.13
N GLU A 109 -6.60 -4.06 -19.39
CA GLU A 109 -5.21 -3.72 -19.75
C GLU A 109 -4.84 -2.30 -19.30
N ALA A 110 -5.73 -1.32 -19.49
CA ALA A 110 -5.52 0.05 -19.05
C ALA A 110 -5.46 0.16 -17.52
N LEU A 111 -6.38 -0.49 -16.81
CA LEU A 111 -6.33 -0.59 -15.36
C LEU A 111 -5.00 -1.20 -14.90
N GLN A 112 -4.60 -2.35 -15.44
CA GLN A 112 -3.34 -2.99 -15.07
C GLN A 112 -2.13 -2.11 -15.37
N LYS A 113 -2.18 -1.28 -16.42
CA LYS A 113 -1.09 -0.38 -16.79
C LYS A 113 -0.92 0.78 -15.82
N HIS A 114 -2.02 1.33 -15.29
CA HIS A 114 -1.99 2.55 -14.49
C HIS A 114 -2.19 2.31 -12.99
N TRP A 115 -2.91 1.27 -12.60
CA TRP A 115 -3.21 0.92 -11.22
C TRP A 115 -2.16 -0.07 -10.70
N LYS A 116 -1.04 0.47 -10.20
CA LYS A 116 0.15 -0.30 -9.80
C LYS A 116 0.36 -0.25 -8.30
N SER A 117 0.69 -1.39 -7.69
CA SER A 117 1.18 -1.44 -6.30
C SER A 117 2.55 -0.80 -6.20
N LYS A 118 2.70 0.04 -5.18
CA LYS A 118 3.91 0.77 -4.81
C LYS A 118 4.02 0.77 -3.30
N TYR A 119 5.24 0.97 -2.78
CA TYR A 119 5.45 0.87 -1.35
C TYR A 119 6.28 2.03 -0.79
N ILE A 120 6.04 2.37 0.47
CA ILE A 120 6.82 3.34 1.24
C ILE A 120 7.33 2.61 2.47
N LEU A 121 8.65 2.44 2.55
CA LEU A 121 9.31 1.97 3.76
C LEU A 121 9.57 3.18 4.66
N THR A 122 9.23 3.10 5.93
CA THR A 122 9.45 4.19 6.88
C THR A 122 9.80 3.70 8.27
N ASP A 123 10.67 4.43 8.96
CA ASP A 123 10.89 4.24 10.39
C ASP A 123 9.95 5.12 11.23
N LYS A 124 9.96 4.90 12.54
CA LYS A 124 9.14 5.64 13.51
C LYS A 124 9.51 7.12 13.64
N ASN A 125 10.67 7.53 13.11
CA ASN A 125 11.19 8.89 13.16
C ASN A 125 10.85 9.69 11.89
N GLY A 126 10.23 9.06 10.89
CA GLY A 126 9.84 9.68 9.63
C GLY A 126 10.91 9.63 8.54
N ASN A 127 12.03 8.93 8.76
CA ASN A 127 12.89 8.57 7.64
C ASN A 127 12.13 7.60 6.75
N GLN A 128 12.17 7.81 5.43
CA GLN A 128 11.40 7.01 4.50
C GLN A 128 12.09 6.85 3.15
N GLY A 129 11.75 5.77 2.46
CA GLY A 129 12.22 5.45 1.13
C GLY A 129 11.10 4.86 0.29
N GLY A 130 10.95 5.36 -0.94
CA GLY A 130 10.01 4.80 -1.92
C GLY A 130 10.54 3.52 -2.54
N ILE A 131 9.67 2.53 -2.70
CA ILE A 131 9.94 1.26 -3.38
C ILE A 131 8.95 1.15 -4.53
N SER A 132 9.44 1.48 -5.73
CA SER A 132 8.67 1.46 -6.96
C SER A 132 8.31 0.04 -7.43
N GLU A 133 9.16 -0.94 -7.15
CA GLU A 133 8.98 -2.33 -7.58
C GLU A 133 9.56 -3.26 -6.53
N LEU A 134 8.93 -4.43 -6.36
CA LEU A 134 9.47 -5.49 -5.53
C LEU A 134 10.71 -6.11 -6.22
N PRO A 135 11.68 -6.65 -5.45
CA PRO A 135 12.88 -7.29 -6.01
C PRO A 135 12.59 -8.48 -6.95
N VAL A 136 11.41 -9.10 -6.78
CA VAL A 136 10.90 -10.16 -7.65
C VAL A 136 9.42 -9.96 -7.92
N PRO A 137 8.91 -10.36 -9.10
CA PRO A 137 7.47 -10.37 -9.37
C PRO A 137 6.72 -11.25 -8.37
N GLY A 138 5.70 -10.68 -7.73
CA GLY A 138 4.93 -11.38 -6.71
C GLY A 138 4.01 -10.47 -5.93
N VAL A 139 3.44 -11.04 -4.87
CA VAL A 139 2.64 -10.33 -3.88
C VAL A 139 3.40 -10.35 -2.56
N LEU A 140 3.59 -9.18 -1.97
CA LEU A 140 4.15 -9.08 -0.63
C LEU A 140 3.17 -9.68 0.37
N HIS A 141 3.65 -10.60 1.22
CA HIS A 141 2.81 -11.29 2.18
C HIS A 141 2.95 -10.72 3.60
N PHE A 142 4.19 -10.55 4.07
CA PHE A 142 4.48 -9.90 5.34
C PHE A 142 5.95 -9.46 5.41
N ILE A 143 6.27 -8.65 6.42
CA ILE A 143 7.62 -8.35 6.88
C ILE A 143 7.81 -8.94 8.28
N ASP A 144 8.95 -9.51 8.63
CA ASP A 144 9.21 -10.04 9.98
C ASP A 144 9.90 -9.04 10.93
N ALA A 145 10.15 -9.45 12.17
CA ALA A 145 10.79 -8.60 13.19
C ALA A 145 12.24 -8.25 12.87
N ASP A 146 12.88 -9.02 11.98
CA ASP A 146 14.23 -8.76 11.47
C ASP A 146 14.16 -7.95 10.17
N ASP A 147 13.04 -7.28 9.87
CA ASP A 147 12.74 -6.52 8.66
C ASP A 147 13.04 -7.27 7.35
N ILE A 148 12.72 -8.57 7.32
CA ILE A 148 12.79 -9.38 6.10
C ILE A 148 11.42 -9.39 5.45
N LEU A 149 11.34 -8.95 4.19
CA LEU A 149 10.16 -9.07 3.34
C LEU A 149 10.00 -10.49 2.82
N TYR A 150 8.79 -11.03 2.93
CA TYR A 150 8.40 -12.32 2.37
C TYR A 150 7.48 -12.11 1.19
N ILE A 151 8.00 -12.38 -0.01
CA ILE A 151 7.30 -12.15 -1.27
C ILE A 151 6.88 -13.50 -1.85
N LYS A 152 5.58 -13.70 -2.00
CA LYS A 152 5.02 -14.86 -2.67
C LYS A 152 5.10 -14.63 -4.18
N PRO A 153 5.82 -15.46 -4.95
CA PRO A 153 5.91 -15.26 -6.39
C PRO A 153 4.56 -15.50 -7.07
N ASN A 154 4.35 -14.81 -8.19
CA ASN A 154 3.22 -15.08 -9.07
C ASN A 154 3.48 -16.41 -9.79
N GLN A 155 2.88 -17.49 -9.28
CA GLN A 155 2.97 -18.81 -9.88
C GLN A 155 1.58 -19.33 -10.22
N ASN A 156 1.42 -19.83 -11.45
CA ASN A 156 0.19 -20.48 -11.90
C ASN A 156 0.16 -21.99 -11.56
N LYS A 157 1.10 -22.44 -10.72
CA LYS A 157 1.23 -23.85 -10.35
C LYS A 157 0.86 -24.02 -8.88
N GLU A 158 -0.06 -24.93 -8.62
CA GLU A 158 -0.37 -25.37 -7.26
C GLU A 158 0.78 -26.24 -6.74
N LEU A 159 1.25 -25.90 -5.54
CA LEU A 159 2.32 -26.61 -4.84
C LEU A 159 1.77 -27.07 -3.49
N ASP A 160 2.23 -28.23 -3.02
CA ASP A 160 1.87 -28.75 -1.69
C ASP A 160 2.50 -27.93 -0.54
N TYR A 161 3.22 -26.86 -0.85
CA TYR A 161 3.91 -25.98 0.08
C TYR A 161 3.94 -24.54 -0.44
N ASN A 162 4.07 -23.58 0.49
CA ASN A 162 4.23 -22.18 0.13
C ASN A 162 5.70 -21.83 -0.10
N VAL A 163 5.99 -21.13 -1.20
CA VAL A 163 7.32 -20.57 -1.50
C VAL A 163 7.30 -19.06 -1.27
N PHE A 164 8.32 -18.57 -0.56
CA PHE A 164 8.55 -17.14 -0.36
C PHE A 164 9.99 -16.80 -0.66
N TYR A 165 10.20 -15.72 -1.43
CA TYR A 165 11.49 -15.07 -1.50
C TYR A 165 11.66 -14.12 -0.31
N ARG A 166 12.88 -14.05 0.22
CA ARG A 166 13.21 -13.31 1.45
C ARG A 166 14.20 -12.19 1.13
N TYR A 167 13.86 -10.96 1.47
CA TYR A 167 14.71 -9.79 1.23
C TYR A 167 14.79 -8.91 2.48
N LYS A 168 15.99 -8.69 3.01
CA LYS A 168 16.20 -7.70 4.07
C LYS A 168 15.99 -6.30 3.50
N VAL A 169 15.22 -5.48 4.18
CA VAL A 169 15.08 -4.06 3.86
C VAL A 169 15.80 -3.18 4.85
N THR A 170 16.31 -2.07 4.35
CA THR A 170 16.99 -1.02 5.10
C THR A 170 16.74 0.31 4.39
N LEU A 171 16.54 1.38 5.15
CA LEU A 171 16.61 2.73 4.61
C LEU A 171 18.07 3.08 4.30
N LYS A 172 18.30 3.80 3.20
CA LYS A 172 19.62 4.30 2.81
C LYS A 172 19.87 5.68 3.40
#